data_AF-A0A915HKA4-F1
#
_entry.id   AF-A0A915HKA4-F1
#
_cell.length_a   1.000
_cell.length_b   1.000
_cell.length_c   1.000
_cell.angle_alpha   90.00
_cell.angle_beta   90.00
_cell.angle_gamma   90.00
#
_symmetry.space_group_name_H-M   'P 1'
#
loop_
_entity.id
_entity.type
_entity.pdbx_description
1 polymer ?
#
loop_
_entity_poly.entity_id
_entity_poly.type
_entity_poly.pdbx_seq_one_letter_code
_entity_poly.pdbx_strand_id
1 'polypeptide(L)'
;MLLDDIGNSKFSLLIDESTDISTQPLLFIVLVPCICHSLHKAAEYAFKTLPSHLKVLIKDVYGYFCMSSSRKDRYATLYKTINGAMPKKLIKVHDVRWLSLLQCTNCILEQWNELVSFFEAERAQVQHNLSMQSYLQAYLLFCRSFLKPFVEKNVLFQTEKGDILKLITESDLFYVRLLKRFVSNTALDNHRRSNAELMEFDFERHIR
;
A
#
# COMPACT_ATOMS: atom_id res chain seq x y z
N MET A 1 1.57 12.27 -31.48
CA MET A 1 0.41 12.85 -30.77
C MET A 1 -0.05 11.92 -29.66
N LEU A 2 -0.84 10.85 -29.89
CA LEU A 2 -1.27 9.93 -28.82
C LEU A 2 -0.12 9.27 -28.03
N LEU A 3 0.94 8.80 -28.72
CA LEU A 3 2.13 8.24 -28.06
C LEU A 3 2.91 9.28 -27.24
N ASP A 4 2.91 10.54 -27.69
CA ASP A 4 3.59 11.64 -27.01
C ASP A 4 2.80 12.10 -25.77
N ASP A 5 1.46 12.08 -25.84
CA ASP A 5 0.55 12.45 -24.74
C ASP A 5 0.50 11.37 -23.64
N ILE A 6 0.60 10.09 -24.02
CA ILE A 6 0.58 8.95 -23.10
C ILE A 6 1.91 8.78 -22.36
N GLY A 7 3.04 9.02 -23.05
CA GLY A 7 4.38 8.73 -22.56
C GLY A 7 4.54 7.27 -22.12
N ASN A 8 5.22 7.03 -20.99
CA ASN A 8 5.45 5.68 -20.43
C ASN A 8 4.39 5.24 -19.39
N SER A 9 3.22 5.88 -19.38
CA SER A 9 2.18 5.58 -18.38
C SER A 9 1.39 4.33 -18.73
N LYS A 10 0.95 3.57 -17.71
CA LYS A 10 0.00 2.46 -17.90
C LYS A 10 -1.42 2.99 -17.93
N PHE A 11 -2.18 2.64 -18.95
CA PHE A 11 -3.56 3.05 -19.17
C PHE A 11 -4.41 1.84 -19.57
N SER A 12 -5.70 1.92 -19.30
CA SER A 12 -6.70 1.03 -19.88
C SER A 12 -7.25 1.68 -21.15
N LEU A 13 -7.40 0.89 -22.22
CA LEU A 13 -7.91 1.33 -23.51
C LEU A 13 -9.35 0.83 -23.67
N LEU A 14 -10.29 1.76 -23.82
CA LEU A 14 -11.64 1.43 -24.29
C LEU A 14 -11.70 1.80 -25.77
N ILE A 15 -12.06 0.80 -26.58
CA ILE A 15 -12.27 0.95 -28.01
C ILE A 15 -13.77 0.80 -28.23
N ASP A 16 -14.40 1.85 -28.74
CA ASP A 16 -15.78 1.81 -29.19
C ASP A 16 -15.83 2.15 -30.68
N GLU A 17 -16.58 1.35 -31.43
CA GLU A 17 -16.86 1.60 -32.83
C GLU A 17 -18.28 2.15 -32.91
N SER A 18 -18.39 3.47 -33.05
CA SER A 18 -19.67 4.14 -33.25
C SER A 18 -19.83 4.50 -34.72
N THR A 19 -21.07 4.67 -35.16
CA THR A 19 -21.36 5.23 -36.47
C THR A 19 -21.94 6.63 -36.30
N ASP A 20 -21.43 7.62 -37.04
CA ASP A 20 -22.07 8.95 -37.03
C ASP A 20 -23.40 8.94 -37.81
N ILE A 21 -24.08 10.09 -37.78
CA ILE A 21 -25.32 10.32 -38.54
C ILE A 21 -25.13 10.20 -40.06
N SER A 22 -23.88 10.30 -40.53
CA SER A 22 -23.44 10.10 -41.92
C SER A 22 -23.07 8.65 -42.24
N THR A 23 -23.32 7.71 -41.32
CA THR A 23 -23.00 6.28 -41.44
C THR A 23 -21.50 5.96 -41.61
N GLN A 24 -20.62 6.88 -41.21
CA GLN A 24 -19.18 6.63 -41.19
C GLN A 24 -18.75 5.98 -39.88
N PRO A 25 -17.94 4.90 -39.91
CA PRO A 25 -17.40 4.28 -38.71
C PRO A 25 -16.36 5.22 -38.09
N LEU A 26 -16.58 5.58 -36.84
CA LEU A 26 -15.70 6.39 -36.02
C LEU A 26 -15.15 5.53 -34.88
N LEU A 27 -13.82 5.45 -34.85
CA LEU A 27 -13.10 4.80 -33.77
C LEU A 27 -12.91 5.77 -32.62
N PHE A 28 -13.57 5.51 -31.50
CA PHE A 28 -13.34 6.24 -30.25
C PHE A 28 -12.34 5.50 -29.38
N ILE A 29 -11.26 6.20 -29.02
CA ILE A 29 -10.24 5.74 -28.09
C ILE A 29 -10.36 6.55 -26.81
N VAL A 30 -10.75 5.91 -25.71
CA VAL A 30 -10.76 6.53 -24.38
C VAL A 30 -9.64 5.93 -23.54
N LEU A 31 -8.76 6.81 -23.04
CA LEU A 31 -7.67 6.45 -22.14
C LEU A 31 -8.14 6.67 -20.70
N VAL A 32 -8.17 5.61 -19.91
CA VAL A 32 -8.52 5.68 -18.49
C VAL A 32 -7.27 5.42 -17.64
N PRO A 33 -6.84 6.38 -16.79
CA PRO A 33 -5.73 6.17 -15.87
C PRO A 33 -6.02 5.00 -14.91
N CYS A 34 -5.04 4.12 -14.73
CA CYS A 34 -5.21 2.95 -13.87
C CYS A 34 -5.29 3.34 -12.38
N ILE A 35 -6.45 3.13 -11.76
CA ILE A 35 -6.68 3.41 -10.32
C ILE A 35 -5.67 2.64 -9.45
N CYS A 36 -5.37 1.38 -9.78
CA CYS A 36 -4.37 0.57 -9.07
C CYS A 36 -2.99 1.25 -9.07
N HIS A 37 -2.58 1.84 -10.21
CA HIS A 37 -1.33 2.56 -10.33
C HIS A 37 -1.34 3.84 -9.49
N SER A 38 -2.45 4.58 -9.50
CA SER A 38 -2.65 5.75 -8.65
C SER A 38 -2.59 5.42 -7.17
N LEU A 39 -3.23 4.33 -6.73
CA LEU A 39 -3.16 3.83 -5.34
C LEU A 39 -1.72 3.46 -4.95
N HIS A 40 -0.99 2.79 -5.85
CA HIS A 40 0.42 2.47 -5.65
C HIS A 40 1.29 3.72 -5.50
N LYS A 41 1.12 4.72 -6.36
CA LYS A 41 1.84 6.00 -6.29
C LYS A 41 1.50 6.78 -5.03
N ALA A 42 0.23 6.87 -4.67
CA ALA A 42 -0.22 7.56 -3.46
C ALA A 42 0.43 6.93 -2.20
N ALA A 43 0.42 5.59 -2.11
CA ALA A 43 1.13 4.89 -1.06
C ALA A 43 2.64 5.18 -1.12
N GLU A 44 3.28 5.07 -2.29
CA GLU A 44 4.71 5.36 -2.45
C GLU A 44 5.10 6.74 -1.91
N TYR A 45 4.39 7.79 -2.32
CA TYR A 45 4.69 9.16 -1.90
C TYR A 45 4.46 9.35 -0.41
N ALA A 46 3.39 8.80 0.15
CA ALA A 46 3.15 8.82 1.59
C ALA A 46 4.25 8.08 2.36
N PHE A 47 4.75 6.95 1.86
CA PHE A 47 5.83 6.21 2.52
C PHE A 47 7.18 6.92 2.46
N LYS A 48 7.41 7.78 1.47
CA LYS A 48 8.64 8.61 1.39
C LYS A 48 8.70 9.68 2.49
N THR A 49 7.57 10.02 3.13
CA THR A 49 7.55 10.97 4.25
C THR A 49 7.86 10.32 5.60
N LEU A 50 7.86 8.99 5.67
CA LEU A 50 8.19 8.24 6.88
C LEU A 50 9.71 8.14 7.10
N PRO A 51 10.17 7.86 8.34
CA PRO A 51 11.59 7.69 8.61
C PRO A 51 12.24 6.63 7.73
N SER A 52 13.36 6.97 7.09
CA SER A 52 14.11 6.07 6.19
C SER A 52 14.54 4.76 6.87
N HIS A 53 14.82 4.82 8.18
CA HIS A 53 15.14 3.67 9.01
C HIS A 53 14.07 2.58 9.00
N LEU A 54 12.80 2.93 8.80
CA LEU A 54 11.72 1.95 8.70
C LEU A 54 11.91 1.02 7.50
N LYS A 55 12.27 1.58 6.34
CA LYS A 55 12.50 0.80 5.12
C LYS A 55 13.76 -0.05 5.24
N VAL A 56 14.81 0.51 5.85
CA VAL A 56 16.07 -0.20 6.12
C VAL A 56 15.80 -1.40 7.03
N LEU A 57 15.05 -1.20 8.12
CA LEU A 57 14.68 -2.26 9.06
C LEU A 57 14.03 -3.45 8.35
N ILE A 58 13.02 -3.20 7.52
CA ILE A 58 12.29 -4.27 6.83
C ILE A 58 13.21 -5.03 5.87
N LYS A 59 14.10 -4.32 5.17
CA LYS A 59 15.10 -4.91 4.27
C LYS A 59 16.14 -5.73 5.04
N ASP A 60 16.61 -5.23 6.18
CA ASP A 60 17.64 -5.87 6.99
C ASP A 60 17.12 -7.17 7.63
N VAL A 61 15.90 -7.16 8.17
CA VAL A 61 15.26 -8.37 8.71
C VAL A 61 15.19 -9.44 7.62
N TYR A 62 14.65 -9.12 6.44
CA TYR A 62 14.60 -10.08 5.34
C TYR A 62 16.01 -10.51 4.88
N GLY A 63 16.92 -9.55 4.70
CA GLY A 63 18.28 -9.77 4.22
C GLY A 63 19.08 -10.70 5.13
N TYR A 64 18.99 -10.50 6.44
CA TYR A 64 19.65 -11.31 7.45
C TYR A 64 19.35 -12.81 7.29
N PHE A 65 18.06 -13.15 7.13
CA PHE A 65 17.61 -14.53 6.92
C PHE A 65 17.85 -15.03 5.51
N CYS A 66 17.71 -14.18 4.48
CA CYS A 66 17.87 -14.60 3.09
C CYS A 66 19.27 -15.18 2.81
N MET A 67 20.29 -14.72 3.53
CA MET A 67 21.69 -15.09 3.31
C MET A 67 22.10 -16.44 3.91
N SER A 68 21.29 -17.09 4.75
CA SER A 68 21.68 -18.35 5.39
C SER A 68 20.48 -19.23 5.71
N SER A 69 20.51 -20.48 5.23
CA SER A 69 19.57 -21.52 5.66
C SER A 69 19.69 -21.79 7.17
N SER A 70 20.91 -21.88 7.68
CA SER A 70 21.17 -22.11 9.11
C SER A 70 20.52 -21.04 10.01
N ARG A 71 20.55 -19.76 9.61
CA ARG A 71 19.84 -18.69 10.35
C ARG A 71 18.32 -18.91 10.38
N LYS A 72 17.73 -19.34 9.26
CA LYS A 72 16.31 -19.66 9.18
C LYS A 72 15.96 -20.85 10.07
N ASP A 73 16.80 -21.88 10.09
CA ASP A 73 16.58 -23.08 10.90
C ASP A 73 16.67 -22.77 12.41
N ARG A 74 17.66 -21.95 12.82
CA ARG A 74 17.78 -21.47 14.20
C ARG A 74 16.55 -20.67 14.62
N TYR A 75 16.10 -19.73 13.79
CA TYR A 75 14.90 -18.94 14.07
C TYR A 75 13.64 -19.80 14.10
N ALA A 76 13.49 -20.75 13.18
CA ALA A 76 12.36 -21.69 13.19
C ALA A 76 12.35 -22.56 14.45
N THR A 77 13.51 -22.97 14.93
CA THR A 77 13.65 -23.71 16.19
C THR A 77 13.24 -22.86 17.40
N LEU A 78 13.73 -21.62 17.48
CA LEU A 78 13.34 -20.68 18.54
C LEU A 78 11.84 -20.39 18.51
N TYR A 79 11.30 -20.06 17.33
CA TYR A 79 9.88 -19.74 17.16
C TYR A 79 8.99 -20.95 17.52
N LYS A 80 9.36 -22.16 17.11
CA LYS A 80 8.63 -23.40 17.48
C LYS A 80 8.66 -23.64 18.98
N THR A 81 9.78 -23.36 19.62
CA THR A 81 9.94 -23.54 21.08
C THR A 81 9.02 -22.58 21.85
N ILE A 82 8.89 -21.33 21.39
CA ILE A 82 8.06 -20.31 22.03
C ILE A 82 6.56 -20.52 21.72
N ASN A 83 6.21 -20.83 20.47
CA ASN A 83 4.82 -20.77 19.98
C ASN A 83 4.19 -22.12 19.64
N GLY A 84 4.95 -23.23 19.64
CA GLY A 84 4.47 -24.55 19.21
C GLY A 84 4.20 -24.68 17.70
N ALA A 85 4.41 -23.62 16.91
CA ALA A 85 4.13 -23.57 15.47
C ALA A 85 5.36 -23.15 14.65
N MET A 86 5.30 -23.26 13.32
CA MET A 86 6.35 -22.73 12.44
C MET A 86 6.20 -21.22 12.22
N PRO A 87 7.31 -20.48 12.07
CA PRO A 87 7.26 -19.05 11.77
C PRO A 87 6.63 -18.78 10.40
N LYS A 88 6.00 -17.61 10.24
CA LYS A 88 5.55 -17.16 8.92
C LYS A 88 6.76 -16.83 8.06
N LYS A 89 6.71 -17.26 6.80
CA LYS A 89 7.77 -16.99 5.82
C LYS A 89 7.93 -15.47 5.62
N LEU A 90 9.14 -14.97 5.83
CA LEU A 90 9.47 -13.58 5.56
C LEU A 90 9.41 -13.28 4.06
N ILE A 91 8.85 -12.12 3.73
CA ILE A 91 8.58 -11.69 2.35
C ILE A 91 9.58 -10.61 1.98
N LYS A 92 10.10 -10.69 0.75
CA LYS A 92 11.00 -9.67 0.19
C LYS A 92 10.20 -8.42 -0.16
N VAL A 93 10.62 -7.26 0.33
CA VAL A 93 10.10 -5.98 -0.15
C VAL A 93 10.68 -5.66 -1.52
N HIS A 94 9.81 -5.23 -2.44
CA HIS A 94 10.20 -4.66 -3.73
C HIS A 94 10.05 -3.13 -3.68
N ASP A 95 11.04 -2.40 -4.18
CA ASP A 95 11.12 -0.94 -4.04
C ASP A 95 9.96 -0.16 -4.69
N VAL A 96 9.26 -0.77 -5.66
CA VAL A 96 8.17 -0.15 -6.44
C VAL A 96 6.77 -0.71 -6.11
N ARG A 97 6.66 -1.68 -5.19
CA ARG A 97 5.37 -2.30 -4.83
C ARG A 97 5.01 -2.04 -3.38
N TRP A 98 4.71 -0.78 -3.08
CA TRP A 98 4.36 -0.34 -1.72
C TRP A 98 3.11 -1.03 -1.15
N LEU A 99 2.18 -1.49 -1.98
CA LEU A 99 1.06 -2.32 -1.50
C LEU A 99 1.51 -3.70 -1.00
N SER A 100 2.60 -4.27 -1.54
CA SER A 100 3.22 -5.50 -1.02
C SER A 100 3.91 -5.30 0.33
N LEU A 101 4.17 -4.05 0.73
CA LEU A 101 4.73 -3.73 2.03
C LEU A 101 3.78 -4.14 3.16
N LEU A 102 2.46 -4.15 2.93
CA LEU A 102 1.50 -4.59 3.94
C LEU A 102 1.77 -6.03 4.37
N GLN A 103 2.02 -6.92 3.39
CA GLN A 103 2.31 -8.32 3.68
C GLN A 103 3.61 -8.46 4.46
N CYS A 104 4.66 -7.73 4.07
CA CYS A 104 5.94 -7.73 4.78
C CYS A 104 5.79 -7.20 6.22
N THR A 105 5.03 -6.12 6.38
CA THR A 105 4.73 -5.48 7.66
C THR A 105 3.96 -6.43 8.57
N ASN A 106 2.95 -7.13 8.05
CA ASN A 106 2.21 -8.15 8.80
C ASN A 106 3.13 -9.28 9.25
N CYS A 107 3.94 -9.85 8.35
CA CYS A 107 4.87 -10.93 8.68
C CYS A 107 5.85 -10.56 9.80
N ILE A 108 6.32 -9.31 9.83
CA ILE A 108 7.22 -8.80 10.88
C ILE A 108 6.46 -8.54 12.17
N LEU A 109 5.32 -7.84 12.11
CA LEU A 109 4.56 -7.47 13.30
C LEU A 109 3.97 -8.68 14.05
N GLU A 110 3.53 -9.69 13.31
CA GLU A 110 2.93 -10.90 13.90
C GLU A 110 3.95 -11.81 14.59
N GLN A 111 5.24 -11.57 14.35
CA GLN A 111 6.34 -12.33 14.93
C GLN A 111 7.35 -11.41 15.63
N TRP A 112 6.90 -10.21 16.03
CA TRP A 112 7.80 -9.14 16.47
C TRP A 112 8.59 -9.53 17.71
N ASN A 113 7.93 -10.12 18.70
CA ASN A 113 8.57 -10.48 19.97
C ASN A 113 9.60 -11.59 19.80
N GLU A 114 9.31 -12.57 18.94
CA GLU A 114 10.20 -13.67 18.60
C GLU A 114 11.39 -13.19 17.80
N LEU A 115 11.17 -12.26 16.86
CA LEU A 115 12.25 -11.60 16.13
C LEU A 115 13.13 -10.81 17.11
N VAL A 116 12.56 -10.00 17.99
CA VAL A 116 13.31 -9.29 19.03
C VAL A 116 14.14 -10.26 19.86
N SER A 117 13.53 -11.31 20.40
CA SER A 117 14.21 -12.32 21.22
C SER A 117 15.34 -13.02 20.45
N PHE A 118 15.10 -13.38 19.20
CA PHE A 118 16.09 -14.02 18.33
C PHE A 118 17.28 -13.09 18.06
N PHE A 119 17.01 -11.85 17.67
CA PHE A 119 18.06 -10.87 17.37
C PHE A 119 18.79 -10.40 18.64
N GLU A 120 18.17 -10.42 19.81
CA GLU A 120 18.84 -10.20 21.10
C GLU A 120 19.77 -11.37 21.47
N ALA A 121 19.35 -12.61 21.24
CA ALA A 121 20.21 -13.78 21.44
C ALA A 121 21.37 -13.83 20.44
N GLU A 122 21.10 -13.53 19.17
CA GLU A 122 22.11 -13.37 18.12
C GLU A 122 22.96 -12.12 18.33
N ARG A 123 22.55 -11.15 19.15
CA ARG A 123 23.34 -9.95 19.45
C ARG A 123 24.61 -10.21 20.25
N ALA A 124 24.66 -11.35 20.95
CA ALA A 124 25.93 -11.90 21.41
C ALA A 124 26.91 -12.22 20.26
N GLN A 125 26.45 -12.19 19.01
CA GLN A 125 27.18 -12.53 17.78
C GLN A 125 27.07 -11.47 16.63
N VAL A 126 26.13 -10.50 16.64
CA VAL A 126 25.87 -9.51 15.54
C VAL A 126 25.30 -8.16 16.04
N GLN A 127 25.51 -7.04 15.33
CA GLN A 127 25.36 -5.65 15.83
C GLN A 127 23.96 -4.97 15.78
N HIS A 128 22.86 -5.60 15.34
CA HIS A 128 21.55 -4.92 15.14
C HIS A 128 20.53 -5.23 16.27
N ASN A 129 19.97 -4.22 16.97
CA ASN A 129 18.89 -4.44 17.97
C ASN A 129 17.56 -4.05 17.37
N LEU A 130 16.63 -4.98 17.34
CA LEU A 130 15.24 -4.65 17.16
C LEU A 130 14.64 -4.00 18.42
N SER A 131 15.09 -4.35 19.64
CA SER A 131 14.48 -3.79 20.85
C SER A 131 14.77 -2.31 21.08
N MET A 132 15.92 -1.81 20.58
CA MET A 132 16.23 -0.37 20.56
C MET A 132 15.45 0.40 19.47
N GLN A 133 14.73 -0.33 18.62
CA GLN A 133 13.95 0.22 17.51
C GLN A 133 12.45 0.02 17.72
N SER A 134 11.99 -0.09 18.98
CA SER A 134 10.56 -0.23 19.33
C SER A 134 9.69 0.89 18.74
N TYR A 135 10.22 2.10 18.58
CA TYR A 135 9.50 3.19 17.90
C TYR A 135 9.16 2.84 16.43
N LEU A 136 10.02 2.07 15.73
CA LEU A 136 9.74 1.60 14.37
C LEU A 136 8.61 0.56 14.35
N GLN A 137 8.37 -0.18 15.45
CA GLN A 137 7.20 -1.04 15.59
C GLN A 137 5.90 -0.22 15.54
N ALA A 138 5.87 0.95 16.20
CA ALA A 138 4.74 1.86 16.15
C ALA A 138 4.49 2.38 14.71
N TYR A 139 5.56 2.72 13.99
CA TYR A 139 5.46 3.07 12.57
C TYR A 139 4.96 1.91 11.71
N LEU A 140 5.42 0.66 11.94
CA LEU A 140 4.89 -0.51 11.24
C LEU A 140 3.40 -0.73 11.52
N LEU A 141 2.95 -0.55 12.77
CA LEU A 141 1.53 -0.63 13.14
C LEU A 141 0.70 0.44 12.42
N PHE A 142 1.20 1.68 12.39
CA PHE A 142 0.63 2.77 11.63
C PHE A 142 0.52 2.39 10.14
N CYS A 143 1.61 1.96 9.52
CA CYS A 143 1.66 1.52 8.12
C CYS A 143 0.65 0.42 7.81
N ARG A 144 0.52 -0.59 8.69
CA ARG A 144 -0.47 -1.67 8.54
C ARG A 144 -1.90 -1.12 8.48
N SER A 145 -2.24 -0.20 9.38
CA SER A 145 -3.60 0.38 9.46
C SER A 145 -3.96 1.23 8.24
N PHE A 146 -2.97 1.92 7.66
CA PHE A 146 -3.15 2.76 6.48
C PHE A 146 -3.10 1.99 5.17
N LEU A 147 -2.19 1.02 5.03
CA LEU A 147 -2.07 0.23 3.81
C LEU A 147 -3.22 -0.75 3.60
N LYS A 148 -3.83 -1.27 4.67
CA LYS A 148 -4.89 -2.29 4.57
C LYS A 148 -6.05 -1.85 3.63
N PRO A 149 -6.69 -0.68 3.83
CA PRO A 149 -7.71 -0.18 2.91
C PRO A 149 -7.23 -0.03 1.46
N PHE A 150 -5.98 0.40 1.24
CA PHE A 150 -5.41 0.55 -0.11
C PHE A 150 -5.24 -0.80 -0.81
N VAL A 151 -4.75 -1.82 -0.10
CA VAL A 151 -4.58 -3.18 -0.63
C VAL A 151 -5.93 -3.81 -0.95
N GLU A 152 -6.90 -3.71 -0.04
CA GLU A 152 -8.26 -4.22 -0.25
C GLU A 152 -8.92 -3.58 -1.49
N LYS A 153 -8.78 -2.26 -1.64
CA LYS A 153 -9.26 -1.54 -2.82
C LYS A 153 -8.53 -1.95 -4.08
N ASN A 154 -7.20 -2.03 -4.05
CA ASN A 154 -6.44 -2.48 -5.21
C ASN A 154 -6.84 -3.89 -5.68
N VAL A 155 -7.16 -4.81 -4.76
CA VAL A 155 -7.69 -6.13 -5.12
C VAL A 155 -9.06 -6.01 -5.79
N LEU A 156 -9.96 -5.16 -5.26
CA LEU A 156 -11.27 -4.89 -5.88
C LEU A 156 -11.13 -4.33 -7.31
N PHE A 157 -10.19 -3.43 -7.56
CA PHE A 157 -9.96 -2.85 -8.90
C PHE A 157 -9.25 -3.81 -9.87
N GLN A 158 -8.71 -4.94 -9.38
CA GLN A 158 -8.09 -5.97 -10.22
C GLN A 158 -9.04 -7.11 -10.59
N THR A 159 -10.32 -7.07 -10.18
CA THR A 159 -11.29 -8.11 -10.54
C THR A 159 -11.69 -8.03 -12.00
N GLU A 160 -11.70 -9.16 -12.71
CA GLU A 160 -12.04 -9.24 -14.14
C GLU A 160 -13.50 -8.86 -14.46
N LYS A 161 -14.40 -8.91 -13.47
CA LYS A 161 -15.83 -8.60 -13.61
C LYS A 161 -16.22 -7.26 -12.97
N GLY A 162 -15.30 -6.30 -12.94
CA GLY A 162 -15.52 -5.00 -12.33
C GLY A 162 -16.47 -4.12 -13.15
N ASP A 163 -17.62 -3.77 -12.58
CA ASP A 163 -18.50 -2.73 -13.12
C ASP A 163 -17.82 -1.36 -12.97
N ILE A 164 -17.49 -0.70 -14.10
CA ILE A 164 -16.75 0.56 -14.14
C ILE A 164 -17.46 1.67 -13.35
N LEU A 165 -18.79 1.77 -13.42
CA LEU A 165 -19.56 2.81 -12.71
C LEU A 165 -19.51 2.57 -11.20
N LYS A 166 -19.59 1.30 -10.80
CA LYS A 166 -19.40 0.89 -9.40
C LYS A 166 -17.98 1.19 -8.92
N LEU A 167 -16.96 0.94 -9.75
CA LEU A 167 -15.55 1.22 -9.44
C LEU A 167 -15.29 2.73 -9.24
N ILE A 168 -15.89 3.59 -10.05
CA ILE A 168 -15.81 5.05 -9.89
C ILE A 168 -16.45 5.46 -8.56
N THR A 169 -17.66 4.99 -8.28
CA THR A 169 -18.37 5.27 -7.02
C THR A 169 -17.55 4.80 -5.80
N GLU A 170 -16.96 3.61 -5.88
CA GLU A 170 -16.12 3.04 -4.83
C GLU A 170 -14.79 3.79 -4.62
N SER A 171 -14.31 4.49 -5.63
CA SER A 171 -13.12 5.37 -5.56
C SER A 171 -13.44 6.64 -4.80
N ASP A 172 -14.56 7.27 -5.13
CA ASP A 172 -15.01 8.50 -4.48
C ASP A 172 -15.33 8.26 -2.99
N LEU A 173 -16.04 7.16 -2.69
CA LEU A 173 -16.28 6.71 -1.32
C LEU A 173 -14.98 6.41 -0.56
N PHE A 174 -13.99 5.82 -1.23
CA PHE A 174 -12.68 5.54 -0.62
C PHE A 174 -11.96 6.83 -0.24
N TYR A 175 -11.93 7.81 -1.15
CA TYR A 175 -11.32 9.11 -0.92
C TYR A 175 -11.99 9.84 0.25
N VAL A 176 -13.32 9.92 0.27
CA VAL A 176 -14.07 10.51 1.39
C VAL A 176 -13.79 9.81 2.72
N ARG A 177 -13.75 8.47 2.75
CA ARG A 177 -13.43 7.71 3.98
C ARG A 177 -12.02 7.98 4.48
N LEU A 178 -11.06 8.17 3.58
CA LEU A 178 -9.70 8.54 3.93
C LEU A 178 -9.67 9.95 4.54
N LEU A 179 -10.35 10.91 3.92
CA LEU A 179 -10.42 12.30 4.39
C LEU A 179 -11.07 12.43 5.77
N LYS A 180 -12.13 11.66 6.06
CA LYS A 180 -12.78 11.65 7.38
C LYS A 180 -11.85 11.24 8.54
N ARG A 181 -10.67 10.66 8.24
CA ARG A 181 -9.64 10.37 9.26
C ARG A 181 -8.86 11.62 9.70
N PHE A 182 -8.83 12.65 8.87
CA PHE A 182 -8.00 13.85 9.08
C PHE A 182 -8.83 15.13 9.20
N VAL A 183 -9.99 15.18 8.56
CA VAL A 183 -10.83 16.37 8.43
C VAL A 183 -12.11 16.23 9.24
N SER A 184 -12.67 17.35 9.73
CA SER A 184 -13.97 17.32 10.40
C SER A 184 -15.08 16.78 9.49
N ASN A 185 -15.81 15.77 9.98
CA ASN A 185 -16.98 15.20 9.30
C ASN A 185 -18.00 16.28 8.90
N THR A 186 -18.21 17.29 9.75
CA THR A 186 -19.15 18.38 9.48
C THR A 186 -18.73 19.25 8.30
N ALA A 187 -17.44 19.61 8.22
CA ALA A 187 -16.91 20.41 7.12
C ALA A 187 -16.97 19.63 5.79
N LEU A 188 -16.59 18.36 5.81
CA LEU A 188 -16.59 17.52 4.62
C LEU A 188 -18.02 17.22 4.11
N ASP A 189 -18.95 16.94 5.02
CA ASP A 189 -20.34 16.66 4.63
C ASP A 189 -21.04 17.94 4.10
N ASN A 190 -20.67 19.12 4.60
CA ASN A 190 -21.16 20.41 4.08
C ASN A 190 -20.64 20.69 2.65
N HIS A 191 -19.36 20.45 2.38
CA HIS A 191 -18.78 20.61 1.03
C HIS A 191 -19.38 19.63 0.02
N ARG A 192 -19.68 18.40 0.44
CA ARG A 192 -20.34 17.42 -0.45
C ARG A 192 -21.78 17.81 -0.79
N ARG A 193 -22.48 18.51 0.10
CA ARG A 193 -23.85 19.00 -0.16
C ARG A 193 -23.90 20.15 -1.15
N SER A 194 -22.82 20.90 -1.32
CA SER A 194 -22.74 21.98 -2.30
C SER A 194 -22.43 21.50 -3.73
N ASN A 195 -22.37 20.19 -3.99
CA ASN A 195 -21.94 19.60 -5.28
C ASN A 195 -20.58 20.11 -5.78
N ALA A 196 -19.76 20.66 -4.89
CA ALA A 196 -18.42 21.11 -5.22
C ALA A 196 -17.50 19.89 -5.37
N GLU A 197 -16.57 19.93 -6.32
CA GLU A 197 -15.60 18.86 -6.49
C GLU A 197 -14.76 18.72 -5.20
N LEU A 198 -14.51 17.49 -4.78
CA LEU A 198 -13.67 17.24 -3.59
C LEU A 198 -12.23 17.76 -3.78
N MET A 199 -11.79 17.92 -5.03
CA MET A 199 -10.49 18.49 -5.38
C MET A 199 -10.37 19.98 -5.02
N GLU A 200 -11.48 20.69 -4.87
CA GLU A 200 -11.52 22.11 -4.51
C GLU A 200 -11.61 22.34 -2.99
N PHE A 201 -11.68 21.27 -2.20
CA PHE A 201 -11.77 21.38 -0.75
C PHE A 201 -10.42 21.82 -0.14
N ASP A 202 -10.41 22.93 0.60
CA ASP A 202 -9.24 23.37 1.35
C ASP A 202 -9.02 22.50 2.59
N PHE A 203 -8.20 21.45 2.42
CA PHE A 203 -7.92 20.47 3.46
C PHE A 203 -7.19 21.08 4.66
N GLU A 204 -6.20 21.96 4.42
CA GLU A 204 -5.30 22.47 5.46
C GLU A 204 -6.06 23.24 6.55
N ARG A 205 -7.11 23.98 6.16
CA ARG A 205 -7.95 24.73 7.10
C ARG A 205 -8.84 23.86 8.01
N HIS A 206 -8.98 22.57 7.70
CA HIS A 206 -9.93 21.69 8.35
C HIS A 206 -9.31 20.41 8.94
N ILE A 207 -7.97 20.33 8.98
CA ILE A 207 -7.23 19.26 9.67
C ILE A 207 -7.49 19.36 11.17
N ARG A 208 -7.81 18.22 11.79
CA ARG A 208 -8.01 18.06 13.24
C ARG A 208 -6.71 17.93 14.01
#